data_AF-A0AAX2RAS1-F1
#
_entry.id   AF-A0AAX2RAS1-F1
#
_cell.length_a   1.000
_cell.length_b   1.000
_cell.length_c   1.000
_cell.angle_alpha   90.00
_cell.angle_beta   90.00
_cell.angle_gamma   90.00
#
_symmetry.space_group_name_H-M   'P 1'
#
loop_
_entity.id
_entity.type
_entity.pdbx_description
1 polymer ?
#
loop_
_entity_poly.entity_id
_entity_poly.type
_entity_poly.pdbx_seq_one_letter_code
_entity_poly.pdbx_strand_id
1 'polypeptide(L)'
;MGMNAGSGGSKDDPDVMVDINTTPLIDVMLVLLIMLIITIPIQMHSVKMNLPVGTPPPPPHPPQVVQIDIGADGAVNWNGAAVSGGAALDAKFRAVAA
;
A
#
# COMPACT_ATOMS: atom_id res chain seq x y z
N MET A 1 37.87 62.03 -46.69
CA MET A 1 36.46 62.35 -46.99
C MET A 1 35.85 61.09 -47.59
N GLY A 2 34.79 60.47 -47.10
CA GLY A 2 33.94 60.69 -45.94
C GLY A 2 33.04 59.46 -45.85
N MET A 3 32.80 58.96 -44.64
CA MET A 3 31.82 57.91 -44.39
C MET A 3 30.42 58.34 -44.85
N ASN A 4 29.60 57.39 -45.30
CA ASN A 4 28.17 57.53 -45.09
C ASN A 4 27.63 56.25 -44.43
N ALA A 5 27.40 56.39 -43.13
CA ALA A 5 26.65 55.48 -42.30
C ALA A 5 25.16 55.83 -42.44
N GLY A 6 24.38 54.93 -43.00
CA GLY A 6 22.93 54.96 -42.91
C GLY A 6 22.48 54.42 -41.56
N SER A 7 22.29 55.32 -40.59
CA SER A 7 21.63 55.03 -39.32
C SER A 7 20.12 55.30 -39.42
N GLY A 8 19.31 54.45 -38.79
CA GLY A 8 17.90 54.72 -38.46
C GLY A 8 16.97 53.64 -39.04
N GLY A 9 16.17 52.90 -38.26
CA GLY A 9 15.76 53.12 -36.89
C GLY A 9 15.02 51.90 -36.32
N SER A 10 14.71 52.03 -35.04
CA SER A 10 14.21 51.05 -34.09
C SER A 10 12.88 50.34 -34.41
N LYS A 11 12.65 49.28 -33.61
CA LYS A 11 11.37 48.64 -33.22
C LYS A 11 10.87 47.57 -34.17
N ASP A 12 11.30 46.35 -33.91
CA ASP A 12 10.46 45.34 -33.25
C ASP A 12 11.24 44.03 -33.33
N ASP A 13 11.96 43.67 -32.26
CA ASP A 13 12.20 42.25 -32.03
C ASP A 13 10.83 41.68 -31.69
N PRO A 14 10.19 40.86 -32.57
CA PRO A 14 9.12 40.04 -32.08
C PRO A 14 9.79 39.14 -31.05
N ASP A 15 9.42 39.32 -29.79
CA ASP A 15 9.57 38.29 -28.78
C ASP A 15 8.92 37.04 -29.38
N VAL A 16 9.73 36.20 -30.03
CA VAL A 16 9.30 34.97 -30.66
C VAL A 16 8.93 34.10 -29.49
N MET A 17 7.68 34.22 -29.05
CA MET A 17 7.08 33.37 -28.04
C MET A 17 7.25 31.95 -28.57
N VAL A 18 8.29 31.29 -28.06
CA VAL A 18 8.54 29.87 -28.31
C VAL A 18 7.39 29.16 -27.62
N ASP A 19 6.35 28.84 -28.39
CA ASP A 19 5.29 27.95 -27.93
C ASP A 19 5.95 26.60 -27.68
N ILE A 20 6.31 26.35 -26.42
CA ILE A 20 6.87 25.07 -26.01
C ILE A 20 5.78 24.05 -26.30
N ASN A 21 6.07 23.06 -27.15
CA ASN A 21 5.13 21.97 -27.42
C ASN A 21 4.80 21.24 -26.09
N THR A 22 3.68 21.63 -25.47
CA THR A 22 3.21 21.10 -24.18
C THR A 22 2.66 19.69 -24.30
N THR A 23 2.20 19.29 -25.49
CA THR A 23 1.64 17.96 -25.77
C THR A 23 2.66 16.83 -25.54
N PRO A 24 3.90 16.88 -26.08
CA PRO A 24 4.96 15.93 -25.70
C PRO A 24 5.33 15.96 -24.21
N LEU A 25 5.30 17.14 -23.56
CA LEU A 25 5.66 17.26 -22.15
C LEU A 25 4.61 16.62 -21.23
N ILE A 26 3.33 16.79 -21.56
CA ILE A 26 2.22 16.17 -20.83
C ILE A 26 2.34 14.64 -20.90
N ASP A 27 2.69 14.07 -22.05
CA ASP A 27 2.88 12.61 -22.21
C ASP A 27 3.97 12.09 -21.25
N VAL A 28 5.14 12.73 -21.23
CA VAL A 28 6.23 12.37 -20.30
C VAL A 28 5.79 12.49 -18.85
N MET A 29 5.06 13.56 -18.49
CA MET A 29 4.56 13.75 -17.13
C MET A 29 3.51 12.70 -16.74
N LEU A 30 2.60 12.34 -17.65
CA LEU A 30 1.59 11.31 -17.41
C LEU A 30 2.22 9.92 -17.24
N VAL A 31 3.25 9.60 -18.04
CA VAL A 31 4.02 8.35 -17.87
C VAL A 31 4.64 8.28 -16.48
N LEU A 32 5.25 9.37 -15.99
CA LEU A 32 5.83 9.41 -14.64
C LEU A 32 4.80 9.22 -13.53
N LEU A 33 3.59 9.80 -13.69
CA LEU A 33 2.49 9.61 -12.75
C LEU A 33 1.99 8.17 -12.72
N ILE A 34 1.82 7.54 -13.89
CA ILE A 34 1.43 6.14 -13.98
C ILE A 34 2.49 5.24 -13.34
N MET A 35 3.78 5.50 -13.62
CA MET A 35 4.87 4.76 -12.97
C MET A 35 4.80 4.88 -11.45
N LEU A 36 4.60 6.08 -10.91
CA LEU A 36 4.46 6.28 -9.47
C LEU A 36 3.26 5.49 -8.89
N ILE A 37 2.11 5.50 -9.56
CA ILE A 37 0.91 4.78 -9.13
C ILE A 37 1.13 3.26 -9.13
N ILE A 38 1.74 2.67 -10.17
CA ILE A 38 1.89 1.21 -10.26
C ILE A 38 2.97 0.65 -9.33
N THR A 39 3.88 1.49 -8.83
CA THR A 39 5.00 1.03 -8.00
C THR A 39 4.60 0.66 -6.58
N ILE A 40 3.39 1.02 -6.11
CA ILE A 40 2.92 0.65 -4.78
C ILE A 40 2.52 -0.84 -4.77
N PRO A 41 3.20 -1.69 -3.98
CA PRO A 41 2.87 -3.10 -3.90
C PRO A 41 1.55 -3.31 -3.15
N ILE A 42 0.73 -4.24 -3.63
CA ILE A 42 -0.47 -4.67 -2.91
C ILE A 42 -0.03 -5.40 -1.64
N GLN A 43 -0.44 -4.91 -0.48
CA GLN A 43 -0.18 -5.58 0.80
C GLN A 43 -1.07 -6.83 0.91
N MET A 44 -0.46 -8.00 0.77
CA MET A 44 -1.13 -9.29 0.96
C MET A 44 -0.70 -9.89 2.30
N HIS A 45 -1.63 -10.06 3.23
CA HIS A 45 -1.39 -10.81 4.46
C HIS A 45 -1.59 -12.30 4.20
N SER A 46 -0.51 -13.00 3.81
CA SER A 46 -0.52 -14.47 3.68
C SER A 46 0.28 -15.11 4.81
N VAL A 47 -0.37 -15.97 5.59
CA VAL A 47 0.30 -16.84 6.56
C VAL A 47 0.47 -18.20 5.92
N LYS A 48 1.72 -18.63 5.71
CA LYS A 48 2.02 -19.99 5.24
C LYS A 48 1.60 -20.98 6.33
N MET A 49 0.51 -21.72 6.11
CA MET A 49 0.03 -22.76 7.00
C MET A 49 0.47 -24.13 6.49
N ASN A 50 1.17 -24.89 7.33
CA ASN A 50 1.45 -26.30 7.07
C ASN A 50 0.38 -27.13 7.78
N LEU A 51 -0.55 -27.70 7.03
CA LEU A 51 -1.55 -28.61 7.59
C LEU A 51 -0.92 -30.00 7.74
N PRO A 52 -1.07 -30.67 8.89
CA PRO A 52 -0.61 -32.04 9.04
C PRO A 52 -1.31 -32.94 8.03
N VAL A 53 -0.54 -33.79 7.36
CA VAL A 53 -1.03 -34.78 6.41
C VAL A 53 -1.27 -36.12 7.11
N GLY A 54 -2.43 -36.74 6.86
CA GLY A 54 -2.82 -38.02 7.44
C GLY A 54 -3.99 -37.91 8.43
N THR A 55 -4.57 -39.05 8.78
CA THR A 55 -5.64 -39.17 9.79
C THR A 55 -5.00 -39.42 11.16
N PRO A 56 -5.04 -38.44 12.09
CA PRO A 56 -4.58 -38.68 13.45
C PRO A 56 -5.41 -39.78 14.11
N PRO A 57 -4.85 -40.58 15.03
CA PRO A 57 -5.63 -41.44 15.90
C PRO A 57 -6.71 -40.61 16.61
N PRO A 58 -7.91 -41.16 16.84
CA PRO A 58 -8.93 -40.46 17.62
C PRO A 58 -8.33 -40.03 18.96
N PRO A 59 -8.47 -38.75 19.36
CA PRO A 59 -7.97 -38.30 20.64
C PRO A 59 -8.67 -39.09 21.76
N PRO A 60 -7.94 -39.48 22.83
CA PRO A 60 -8.48 -40.30 23.92
C PRO A 60 -9.61 -39.61 24.70
N HIS A 61 -9.69 -38.29 24.61
CA HIS A 61 -10.73 -37.47 25.21
C HIS A 61 -11.31 -36.49 24.18
N PRO A 62 -12.59 -36.11 24.31
CA PRO A 62 -13.16 -35.03 23.50
C PRO A 62 -12.36 -33.74 23.71
N PRO A 63 -11.98 -33.02 22.64
CA PRO A 63 -11.28 -31.76 22.78
C PRO A 63 -12.17 -30.72 23.47
N GLN A 64 -11.58 -29.88 24.31
CA GLN A 64 -12.27 -28.68 24.77
C GLN A 64 -12.45 -27.74 23.56
N VAL A 65 -13.70 -27.39 23.29
CA VAL A 65 -14.04 -26.44 22.23
C VAL A 65 -13.96 -25.03 22.80
N VAL A 66 -13.12 -24.20 22.19
CA VAL A 66 -13.02 -22.77 22.48
C VAL A 66 -13.54 -22.00 21.27
N GLN A 67 -14.50 -21.11 21.49
CA GLN A 67 -14.98 -20.18 20.48
C GLN A 67 -14.20 -18.86 20.61
N ILE A 68 -13.57 -18.46 19.51
CA ILE A 68 -12.89 -17.18 19.37
C ILE A 68 -13.64 -16.34 18.35
N ASP A 69 -14.19 -15.21 18.78
CA ASP A 69 -14.82 -14.25 17.89
C ASP A 69 -13.92 -13.02 17.75
N ILE A 70 -13.74 -12.54 16.52
CA ILE A 70 -12.95 -11.34 16.22
C ILE A 70 -13.88 -10.31 15.59
N GLY A 71 -14.08 -9.19 16.28
CA GLY A 71 -14.87 -8.06 15.82
C GLY A 71 -14.16 -7.27 14.71
N ALA A 72 -14.93 -6.46 13.98
CA ALA A 72 -14.38 -5.60 12.91
C ALA A 72 -13.38 -4.55 13.42
N ASP A 73 -13.45 -4.20 14.70
CA ASP A 73 -12.54 -3.33 15.43
C ASP A 73 -11.31 -4.06 15.99
N GLY A 74 -11.20 -5.38 15.76
CA GLY A 74 -10.14 -6.21 16.31
C GLY A 74 -10.40 -6.65 17.76
N ALA A 75 -11.58 -6.40 18.32
CA ALA A 75 -11.95 -6.92 19.64
C ALA A 75 -12.01 -8.46 19.60
N VAL A 76 -11.38 -9.11 20.56
CA VAL A 76 -11.36 -10.58 20.66
C VAL A 76 -12.23 -11.02 21.82
N ASN A 77 -13.16 -11.93 21.54
CA ASN A 77 -13.98 -12.59 22.55
C ASN A 77 -13.58 -14.06 22.67
N TRP A 78 -13.48 -14.53 23.90
CA TRP A 78 -13.24 -15.93 24.26
C TRP A 78 -14.50 -16.50 24.89
N ASN A 79 -15.20 -17.39 24.19
CA ASN A 79 -16.49 -17.94 24.61
C ASN A 79 -17.50 -16.83 24.99
N GLY A 80 -17.56 -15.76 24.18
CA GLY A 80 -18.43 -14.60 24.42
C GLY A 80 -17.91 -13.60 25.47
N ALA A 81 -16.79 -13.86 26.15
CA ALA A 81 -16.18 -12.91 27.08
C ALA A 81 -15.06 -12.11 26.41
N ALA A 82 -15.13 -10.79 26.47
CA ALA A 82 -14.09 -9.92 25.92
C ALA A 82 -12.73 -10.16 26.58
N VAL A 83 -11.67 -10.21 25.77
CA VAL A 83 -10.29 -10.38 26.21
C VAL A 83 -9.54 -9.08 26.02
N SER A 84 -8.99 -8.54 27.11
CA SER A 84 -8.25 -7.28 27.11
C SER A 84 -6.80 -7.49 26.61
N GLY A 85 -6.64 -7.54 25.29
CA GLY A 85 -5.34 -7.50 24.61
C GLY A 85 -4.57 -8.83 24.55
N GLY A 86 -3.44 -8.80 23.85
CA GLY A 86 -2.68 -9.99 23.47
C GLY A 86 -2.15 -10.82 24.65
N ALA A 87 -1.66 -10.18 25.71
CA ALA A 87 -1.12 -10.91 26.87
C ALA A 87 -2.18 -11.76 27.60
N ALA A 88 -3.42 -11.25 27.71
CA ALA A 88 -4.52 -11.99 28.31
C ALA A 88 -4.97 -13.16 27.41
N LEU A 89 -4.94 -12.95 26.10
CA LEU A 89 -5.26 -13.98 25.11
C LEU A 89 -4.22 -15.11 25.12
N ASP A 90 -2.93 -14.78 25.16
CA ASP A 90 -1.84 -15.76 25.25
C ASP A 90 -1.93 -16.60 26.53
N ALA A 91 -2.29 -15.98 27.65
CA ALA A 91 -2.51 -16.69 28.91
C ALA A 91 -3.67 -17.71 28.80
N LYS A 92 -4.77 -17.34 28.12
CA LYS A 92 -5.90 -18.24 27.86
C LYS A 92 -5.51 -19.41 26.97
N PHE A 93 -4.74 -19.18 25.91
CA PHE A 93 -4.24 -20.25 25.05
C PHE A 93 -3.35 -21.23 25.80
N ARG A 94 -2.42 -20.74 26.62
CA ARG A 94 -1.55 -21.61 27.44
C ARG A 94 -2.34 -22.44 28.45
N ALA A 95 -3.41 -21.89 29.01
CA ALA A 95 -4.25 -22.59 29.97
C ALA A 95 -5.05 -23.75 29.35
N VAL A 96 -5.42 -23.66 28.07
CA VAL A 96 -6.18 -24.72 27.37
C VAL A 96 -5.28 -25.72 26.64
N ALA A 97 -4.05 -25.33 26.32
CA ALA A 97 -3.07 -26.24 25.71
C ALA A 97 -2.43 -27.22 26.71
N ALA A 98 -2.61 -27.00 28.01
CA ALA A 98 -2.13 -27.85 29.10
C ALA A 98 -3.14 -28.98 29.40
#